data_AF-A0AAN4Z939-F1
#
_entry.id   AF-A0AAN4Z939-F1
#
_cell.length_a   1.000
_cell.length_b   1.000
_cell.length_c   1.000
_cell.angle_alpha   90.00
_cell.angle_beta   90.00
_cell.angle_gamma   90.00
#
_symmetry.space_group_name_H-M   'P 1'
#
loop_
_entity.id
_entity.type
_entity.pdbx_description
1 polymer ?
#
loop_
_entity_poly.entity_id
_entity_poly.type
_entity_poly.pdbx_seq_one_letter_code
_entity_poly.pdbx_strand_id
1 'polypeptide(L)'
;RRVHTNVQLHTAEQPWRPERGTGVDESEASKKRLNLEKVRELLEHITPDTKDALLKVFIENKVYETPFLSQIISLIFDKAVEDPTFCSLCADICQQLTEEEMILNKCNISNVRNAILVRAQEAFMTKNQDEFVKKKKIEIDSEEDENKKVEMETELIEAQTSSGCGNSETLR
;
A
#
# COMPACT_ATOMS: atom_id res chain seq x y z
N ARG A 1 -26.26 6.20 -49.88
CA ARG A 1 -26.10 4.75 -49.57
C ARG A 1 -25.07 4.65 -48.44
N ARG A 2 -25.50 4.43 -47.20
CA ARG A 2 -24.61 4.37 -46.01
C ARG A 2 -23.95 2.99 -46.00
N VAL A 3 -22.64 2.94 -46.19
CA VAL A 3 -21.88 1.67 -46.14
C VAL A 3 -21.66 1.37 -44.66
N HIS A 4 -22.41 0.41 -44.10
CA HIS A 4 -22.07 -0.17 -42.81
C HIS A 4 -20.88 -1.11 -43.05
N THR A 5 -19.66 -0.64 -42.80
CA THR A 5 -18.51 -1.55 -42.68
C THR A 5 -18.69 -2.31 -41.37
N ASN A 6 -18.99 -3.61 -41.49
CA ASN A 6 -19.08 -4.51 -40.36
C ASN A 6 -17.67 -4.73 -39.78
N VAL A 7 -17.27 -3.87 -38.84
CA VAL A 7 -16.01 -3.99 -38.11
C VAL A 7 -16.13 -5.19 -37.17
N GLN A 8 -15.52 -6.31 -37.54
CA GLN A 8 -15.34 -7.44 -36.62
C GLN A 8 -14.26 -7.06 -35.61
N LEU A 9 -14.65 -6.89 -34.35
CA LEU A 9 -13.71 -6.68 -33.25
C LEU A 9 -13.07 -8.02 -32.88
N HIS A 10 -11.74 -8.04 -32.78
CA HIS A 10 -11.02 -9.23 -32.31
C HIS A 10 -11.43 -9.55 -30.87
N THR A 11 -11.83 -10.79 -30.64
CA THR A 11 -12.09 -11.33 -29.32
C THR A 11 -10.77 -11.78 -28.70
N ALA A 12 -10.32 -11.13 -27.64
CA ALA A 12 -9.24 -11.66 -26.81
C ALA A 12 -9.75 -12.90 -26.06
N GLU A 13 -8.90 -13.91 -25.84
CA GLU A 13 -9.25 -15.10 -25.03
C GLU A 13 -9.56 -14.75 -23.56
N GLN A 14 -9.17 -13.55 -23.11
CA GLN A 14 -9.44 -13.01 -21.78
C GLN A 14 -9.80 -11.51 -21.91
N PRO A 15 -11.01 -11.15 -22.37
CA PRO A 15 -11.42 -9.75 -22.40
C PRO A 15 -11.63 -9.28 -20.95
N TRP A 16 -11.10 -8.10 -20.61
CA TRP A 16 -11.31 -7.49 -19.30
C TRP A 16 -12.81 -7.47 -18.98
N ARG A 17 -13.21 -8.18 -17.92
CA ARG A 17 -14.58 -8.18 -17.41
C ARG A 17 -14.63 -7.26 -16.20
N PRO A 18 -15.34 -6.12 -16.25
CA PRO A 18 -15.69 -5.42 -15.02
C PRO A 18 -16.57 -6.37 -14.22
N GLU A 19 -16.18 -6.65 -12.97
CA GLU A 19 -16.98 -7.42 -12.02
C GLU A 19 -18.25 -6.64 -11.69
N ARG A 20 -19.26 -6.77 -12.54
CA ARG A 20 -20.62 -6.39 -12.18
C ARG A 20 -21.09 -7.38 -11.13
N GLY A 21 -21.10 -6.93 -9.88
CA GLY A 21 -21.44 -7.70 -8.68
C GLY A 21 -22.57 -8.70 -8.92
N THR A 22 -22.20 -9.97 -8.97
CA THR A 22 -23.13 -11.09 -8.93
C THR A 22 -23.09 -11.72 -7.56
N GLY A 23 -24.23 -11.69 -6.88
CA GLY A 23 -24.56 -12.64 -5.83
C GLY A 23 -24.01 -12.27 -4.46
N VAL A 24 -24.94 -11.78 -3.62
CA VAL A 24 -24.81 -11.70 -2.17
C VAL A 24 -24.43 -13.07 -1.62
N ASP A 25 -23.19 -13.24 -1.19
CA ASP A 25 -22.87 -14.20 -0.13
C ASP A 25 -22.57 -13.38 1.13
N GLU A 26 -23.53 -13.39 2.04
CA GLU A 26 -23.59 -12.56 3.25
C GLU A 26 -22.64 -13.06 4.36
N SER A 27 -21.50 -13.63 3.98
CA SER A 27 -20.45 -14.03 4.91
C SER A 27 -19.66 -12.79 5.36
N GLU A 28 -19.28 -12.74 6.64
CA GLU A 28 -18.37 -11.71 7.20
C GLU A 28 -17.09 -11.55 6.39
N ALA A 29 -16.63 -12.63 5.72
CA ALA A 29 -15.50 -12.60 4.79
C ALA A 29 -15.80 -11.79 3.52
N SER A 30 -17.02 -11.89 2.97
CA SER A 30 -17.45 -11.15 1.78
C SER A 30 -17.62 -9.66 2.05
N LYS A 31 -18.15 -9.28 3.23
CA LYS A 31 -18.20 -7.87 3.67
C LYS A 31 -16.80 -7.28 3.84
N LYS A 32 -15.86 -8.05 4.42
CA LYS A 32 -14.45 -7.66 4.55
C LYS A 32 -13.74 -7.52 3.19
N ARG A 33 -13.99 -8.40 2.22
CA ARG A 33 -13.44 -8.30 0.85
C ARG A 33 -14.05 -7.14 0.05
N LEU A 34 -15.37 -6.97 0.11
CA LEU A 34 -16.08 -5.83 -0.50
C LEU A 34 -15.57 -4.48 0.04
N ASN A 35 -15.15 -4.42 1.30
CA ASN A 35 -14.55 -3.21 1.86
C ASN A 35 -13.14 -2.96 1.33
N LEU A 36 -12.30 -3.99 1.16
CA LEU A 36 -10.95 -3.83 0.62
C LEU A 36 -10.93 -3.36 -0.83
N GLU A 37 -11.78 -3.92 -1.70
CA GLU A 37 -11.83 -3.52 -3.11
C GLU A 37 -12.38 -2.10 -3.26
N LYS A 38 -13.42 -1.74 -2.50
CA LYS A 38 -13.92 -0.36 -2.46
C LYS A 38 -12.88 0.61 -1.92
N VAL A 39 -12.16 0.23 -0.87
CA VAL A 39 -11.09 1.07 -0.30
C VAL A 39 -9.95 1.20 -1.29
N ARG A 40 -9.58 0.14 -2.03
CA ARG A 40 -8.57 0.21 -3.09
C ARG A 40 -9.00 1.10 -4.25
N GLU A 41 -10.23 0.96 -4.76
CA GLU A 41 -10.80 1.84 -5.79
C GLU A 41 -10.82 3.30 -5.33
N LEU A 42 -11.22 3.55 -4.08
CA LEU A 42 -11.23 4.89 -3.47
C LEU A 42 -9.82 5.47 -3.36
N LEU A 43 -8.84 4.65 -2.96
CA LEU A 43 -7.43 5.06 -2.84
C LEU A 43 -6.81 5.33 -4.23
N GLU A 44 -7.17 4.56 -5.25
CA GLU A 44 -6.71 4.74 -6.64
C GLU A 44 -7.21 6.06 -7.24
N HIS A 45 -8.36 6.55 -6.78
CA HIS A 45 -8.97 7.82 -7.17
C HIS A 45 -8.87 8.91 -6.09
N ILE A 46 -7.87 8.87 -5.19
CA ILE A 46 -7.59 9.98 -4.28
C ILE A 46 -7.31 11.23 -5.11
N THR A 47 -8.18 12.22 -4.97
CA THR A 47 -8.08 13.56 -5.54
C THR A 47 -8.59 14.56 -4.51
N PRO A 48 -8.25 15.85 -4.61
CA PRO A 48 -8.81 16.87 -3.73
C PRO A 48 -10.33 16.84 -3.71
N ASP A 49 -10.97 16.55 -4.86
CA ASP A 49 -12.43 16.49 -5.00
C ASP A 49 -13.07 15.28 -4.30
N THR A 50 -12.34 14.16 -4.18
CA THR A 50 -12.87 12.90 -3.60
C THR A 50 -12.52 12.73 -2.12
N LYS A 51 -11.66 13.59 -1.56
CA LYS A 51 -11.17 13.55 -0.17
C LYS A 51 -12.29 13.38 0.86
N ASP A 52 -13.29 14.27 0.83
CA ASP A 52 -14.34 14.31 1.86
C ASP A 52 -15.26 13.08 1.76
N ALA A 53 -15.54 12.63 0.54
CA ALA A 53 -16.32 11.42 0.30
C ALA A 53 -15.59 10.17 0.82
N LEU A 54 -14.28 10.11 0.59
CA LEU A 54 -13.43 9.01 1.03
C LEU A 54 -13.31 8.96 2.55
N LEU A 55 -13.11 10.10 3.20
CA LEU A 55 -13.09 10.23 4.66
C LEU A 55 -14.40 9.78 5.28
N LYS A 56 -15.53 10.22 4.73
CA LYS A 56 -16.85 9.80 5.20
C LYS A 56 -17.01 8.28 5.12
N VAL A 57 -16.61 7.65 4.02
CA VAL A 57 -16.65 6.20 3.87
C VAL A 57 -15.75 5.51 4.90
N PHE A 58 -14.55 6.04 5.15
CA PHE A 58 -13.62 5.47 6.14
C PHE A 58 -14.18 5.50 7.56
N ILE A 59 -14.85 6.59 7.94
CA ILE A 59 -15.47 6.76 9.25
C ILE A 59 -16.70 5.85 9.37
N GLU A 60 -17.60 5.85 8.38
CA GLU A 60 -18.82 5.03 8.38
C GLU A 60 -18.50 3.53 8.46
N ASN A 61 -17.42 3.09 7.83
CA ASN A 61 -16.97 1.69 7.85
C ASN A 61 -15.99 1.37 8.98
N LYS A 62 -15.68 2.35 9.85
CA LYS A 62 -14.74 2.21 10.97
C LYS A 62 -13.43 1.54 10.57
N VAL A 63 -12.81 2.00 9.47
CA VAL A 63 -11.59 1.37 8.92
C VAL A 63 -10.46 1.29 9.94
N TYR A 64 -10.44 2.18 10.93
CA TYR A 64 -9.50 2.24 12.05
C TYR A 64 -9.62 1.06 13.05
N GLU A 65 -10.70 0.29 13.02
CA GLU A 65 -10.86 -0.95 13.80
C GLU A 65 -10.55 -2.20 12.95
N THR A 66 -10.30 -2.03 11.66
CA THR A 66 -10.11 -3.16 10.74
C THR A 66 -8.66 -3.64 10.71
N PRO A 67 -8.41 -4.94 10.47
CA PRO A 67 -7.06 -5.45 10.25
C PRO A 67 -6.40 -4.88 8.98
N PHE A 68 -7.17 -4.17 8.14
CA PHE A 68 -6.71 -3.58 6.89
C PHE A 68 -6.16 -2.17 7.07
N LEU A 69 -6.27 -1.56 8.25
CA LEU A 69 -5.78 -0.21 8.51
C LEU A 69 -4.32 -0.03 8.06
N SER A 70 -3.44 -0.98 8.38
CA SER A 70 -2.02 -0.91 7.98
C SER A 70 -1.85 -0.89 6.44
N GLN A 71 -2.65 -1.65 5.71
CA GLN A 71 -2.64 -1.66 4.24
C GLN A 71 -3.16 -0.33 3.67
N ILE A 72 -4.20 0.24 4.27
CA ILE A 72 -4.77 1.54 3.88
C ILE A 72 -3.73 2.65 4.08
N ILE A 73 -3.09 2.70 5.25
CA ILE A 73 -2.02 3.68 5.53
C ILE A 73 -0.85 3.49 4.56
N SER A 74 -0.48 2.25 4.24
CA SER A 74 0.58 1.95 3.27
C SER A 74 0.26 2.53 1.89
N LEU A 75 -0.96 2.32 1.39
CA LEU A 75 -1.40 2.85 0.10
C LEU A 75 -1.40 4.39 0.07
N ILE A 76 -1.82 5.04 1.16
CA ILE A 76 -1.76 6.51 1.29
C ILE A 76 -0.31 7.00 1.25
N PHE A 77 0.60 6.30 1.94
CA PHE A 77 2.03 6.62 1.93
C PHE A 77 2.64 6.44 0.54
N ASP A 78 2.33 5.34 -0.14
CA ASP A 78 2.83 5.07 -1.49
C ASP A 78 2.38 6.17 -2.45
N LYS A 79 1.11 6.59 -2.36
CA LYS A 79 0.59 7.72 -3.16
C LYS A 79 1.33 9.03 -2.91
N ALA A 80 1.63 9.33 -1.65
CA ALA A 80 2.39 10.53 -1.26
C ALA A 80 3.86 10.48 -1.72
N VAL A 81 4.45 9.27 -1.82
CA VAL A 81 5.82 9.07 -2.32
C VAL A 81 5.87 9.17 -3.84
N GLU A 82 4.87 8.64 -4.54
CA GLU A 82 4.75 8.73 -6.00
C GLU A 82 4.58 10.17 -6.49
N ASP A 83 3.76 10.95 -5.79
CA ASP A 83 3.48 12.33 -6.16
C ASP A 83 3.49 13.26 -4.93
N PRO A 84 4.54 14.08 -4.76
CA PRO A 84 4.68 15.01 -3.64
C PRO A 84 3.54 16.02 -3.50
N THR A 85 2.79 16.29 -4.58
CA THR A 85 1.64 17.21 -4.53
C THR A 85 0.48 16.65 -3.69
N PHE A 86 0.41 15.33 -3.53
CA PHE A 86 -0.58 14.65 -2.70
C PHE A 86 -0.20 14.57 -1.22
N CYS A 87 1.04 14.90 -0.84
CA CYS A 87 1.50 14.81 0.55
C CYS A 87 0.61 15.60 1.52
N SER A 88 0.23 16.83 1.16
CA SER A 88 -0.66 17.66 1.98
C SER A 88 -2.05 17.03 2.10
N LEU A 89 -2.60 16.54 0.99
CA LEU A 89 -3.89 15.88 0.95
C LEU A 89 -3.92 14.61 1.81
N CYS A 90 -2.90 13.76 1.69
CA CYS A 90 -2.73 12.55 2.47
C CYS A 90 -2.58 12.85 3.96
N ALA A 91 -1.82 13.90 4.32
CA ALA A 91 -1.68 14.34 5.70
C ALA A 91 -3.02 14.79 6.30
N ASP A 92 -3.79 15.58 5.56
CA ASP A 92 -5.11 16.02 6.01
C ASP A 92 -6.08 14.84 6.21
N ILE A 93 -6.09 13.86 5.29
CA ILE A 93 -6.92 12.66 5.42
C ILE A 93 -6.57 11.91 6.70
N CYS A 94 -5.29 11.67 6.93
CA CYS A 94 -4.79 11.00 8.13
C CYS A 94 -5.14 11.77 9.42
N GLN A 95 -5.05 13.11 9.39
CA GLN A 95 -5.41 13.96 10.51
C GLN A 95 -6.91 13.85 10.83
N GLN A 96 -7.78 14.08 9.86
CA GLN A 96 -9.23 14.04 10.09
C GLN A 96 -9.70 12.66 10.54
N LEU A 97 -9.14 11.59 9.96
CA LEU A 97 -9.46 10.23 10.38
C LEU A 97 -9.04 9.95 11.83
N THR A 98 -7.88 10.49 12.25
CA THR A 98 -7.39 10.40 13.64
C THR A 98 -8.31 11.16 14.60
N GLU A 99 -8.69 12.39 14.26
CA GLU A 99 -9.55 13.23 15.10
C GLU A 99 -10.93 12.59 15.28
N GLU A 100 -11.53 12.11 14.19
CA GLU A 100 -12.84 11.44 14.22
C GLU A 100 -12.79 10.14 15.02
N GLU A 101 -11.74 9.32 14.85
CA GLU A 101 -11.54 8.12 15.68
C GLU A 101 -11.49 8.47 17.17
N MET A 102 -10.71 9.49 17.54
CA MET A 102 -10.55 9.90 18.94
C MET A 102 -11.85 10.44 19.54
N ILE A 103 -12.63 11.19 18.76
CA ILE A 103 -13.95 11.71 19.15
C ILE A 103 -14.93 10.56 19.37
N LEU A 104 -15.01 9.61 18.42
CA LEU A 104 -15.94 8.47 18.47
C LEU A 104 -15.64 7.55 19.64
N ASN A 105 -14.36 7.26 19.87
CA ASN A 105 -13.92 6.35 20.94
C ASN A 105 -13.76 7.05 22.30
N LYS A 106 -13.89 8.39 22.34
CA LYS A 106 -13.65 9.22 23.54
C LYS A 106 -12.33 8.87 24.23
N CYS A 107 -11.30 8.62 23.42
CA CYS A 107 -10.00 8.12 23.87
C CYS A 107 -8.87 8.97 23.29
N ASN A 108 -7.77 9.08 24.03
CA ASN A 108 -6.54 9.73 23.56
C ASN A 108 -5.62 8.79 22.76
N ILE A 109 -6.04 7.53 22.58
CA ILE A 109 -5.31 6.51 21.82
C ILE A 109 -6.01 6.35 20.47
N SER A 110 -5.24 6.42 19.39
CA SER A 110 -5.71 6.28 18.01
C SER A 110 -4.91 5.17 17.31
N ASN A 111 -5.63 4.20 16.75
CA ASN A 111 -5.05 3.16 15.93
C ASN A 111 -4.47 3.75 14.64
N VAL A 112 -5.13 4.76 14.08
CA VAL A 112 -4.68 5.48 12.88
C VAL A 112 -3.32 6.13 13.14
N ARG A 113 -3.20 6.87 14.24
CA ARG A 113 -1.93 7.49 14.66
C ARG A 113 -0.83 6.46 14.83
N ASN A 114 -1.13 5.33 15.48
CA ASN A 114 -0.14 4.27 15.67
C ASN A 114 0.30 3.65 14.33
N ALA A 115 -0.64 3.36 13.43
CA ALA A 115 -0.35 2.83 12.11
C ALA A 115 0.51 3.77 11.26
N ILE A 116 0.25 5.08 11.31
CA ILE A 116 1.07 6.11 10.64
C ILE A 116 2.50 6.10 11.19
N LEU A 117 2.66 6.03 12.52
CA LEU A 117 3.98 6.01 13.15
C LEU A 117 4.78 4.76 12.75
N VAL A 118 4.17 3.58 12.81
CA VAL A 118 4.80 2.32 12.41
C VAL A 118 5.23 2.38 10.94
N ARG A 119 4.33 2.81 10.04
CA ARG A 119 4.62 2.88 8.61
C ARG A 119 5.72 3.89 8.27
N ALA A 120 5.77 5.01 8.99
CA ALA A 120 6.83 6.01 8.83
C ALA A 120 8.19 5.49 9.29
N GLN A 121 8.23 4.74 10.40
CA GLN A 121 9.44 4.09 10.89
C GLN A 121 9.95 3.06 9.88
N GLU A 122 9.07 2.17 9.39
CA GLU A 122 9.41 1.18 8.37
C GLU A 122 9.95 1.85 7.10
N ALA A 123 9.25 2.87 6.58
CA ALA A 123 9.67 3.60 5.38
C ALA A 123 11.06 4.21 5.53
N PHE A 124 11.39 4.73 6.72
CA PHE A 124 12.67 5.37 6.99
C PHE A 124 13.79 4.34 7.13
N MET A 125 13.55 3.25 7.86
CA MET A 125 14.54 2.20 8.07
C MET A 125 14.87 1.47 6.76
N THR A 126 13.86 1.16 5.93
CA THR A 126 14.08 0.54 4.61
C THR A 126 14.89 1.45 3.70
N LYS A 127 14.59 2.75 3.62
CA LYS A 127 15.37 3.71 2.82
C LYS A 127 16.85 3.75 3.21
N ASN A 128 17.13 3.76 4.52
CA ASN A 128 18.52 3.77 5.01
C ASN A 128 19.26 2.48 4.66
N GLN A 129 18.56 1.33 4.75
CA GLN A 129 19.11 0.04 4.37
C GLN A 129 19.37 -0.04 2.86
N ASP A 130 18.45 0.44 2.03
CA ASP A 130 18.58 0.48 0.58
C ASP A 130 19.73 1.39 0.13
N GLU A 131 19.88 2.57 0.73
CA GLU A 131 21.04 3.45 0.46
C GLU A 131 22.36 2.78 0.85
N PHE A 132 22.41 2.10 1.99
CA PHE A 132 23.59 1.38 2.45
C PHE A 132 23.97 0.25 1.48
N VAL A 133 22.98 -0.54 1.05
CA VAL A 133 23.16 -1.63 0.07
C VAL A 133 23.60 -1.07 -1.27
N LYS A 134 22.97 0.01 -1.75
CA LYS A 134 23.32 0.65 -3.02
C LYS A 134 24.76 1.18 -3.00
N LYS A 135 25.19 1.79 -1.89
CA LYS A 135 26.57 2.25 -1.71
C LYS A 135 27.57 1.10 -1.75
N LYS A 136 27.30 0.01 -1.02
CA LYS A 136 28.13 -1.20 -1.04
C LYS A 136 28.21 -1.84 -2.43
N LYS A 137 27.10 -1.90 -3.16
CA LYS A 137 27.09 -2.42 -4.55
C LYS A 137 27.97 -1.60 -5.50
N ILE A 138 27.99 -0.27 -5.36
CA ILE A 138 28.87 0.60 -6.14
C ILE A 138 30.35 0.31 -5.81
N GLU A 139 30.68 0.09 -4.54
CA GLU A 139 32.04 -0.23 -4.09
C GLU A 139 32.49 -1.59 -4.64
N ILE A 140 31.62 -2.60 -4.61
CA ILE A 140 31.83 -3.93 -5.21
C ILE A 140 32.03 -3.85 -6.74
N ASP A 141 31.25 -3.04 -7.44
CA ASP A 141 31.39 -2.87 -8.89
C ASP A 141 32.64 -2.07 -9.30
N SER A 142 33.21 -1.27 -8.39
CA SER A 142 34.45 -0.53 -8.61
C SER A 142 35.72 -1.32 -8.30
N GLU A 143 35.60 -2.52 -7.71
CA GLU A 143 36.73 -3.38 -7.35
C GLU A 143 37.23 -4.16 -8.60
N GLU A 144 38.53 -4.05 -8.91
CA GLU A 144 39.15 -4.69 -10.09
C GLU A 144 39.54 -6.16 -9.85
N ASP A 145 39.54 -6.61 -8.60
CA ASP A 145 39.95 -7.95 -8.17
C ASP A 145 38.72 -8.87 -8.00
N GLU A 146 38.50 -9.78 -8.96
CA GLU A 146 37.38 -10.72 -9.02
C GLU A 146 37.19 -11.53 -7.72
N ASN A 147 38.29 -11.94 -7.06
CA ASN A 147 38.17 -12.72 -5.83
C ASN A 147 37.64 -11.88 -4.66
N LYS A 148 38.07 -10.62 -4.56
CA LYS A 148 37.57 -9.68 -3.52
C LYS A 148 36.15 -9.22 -3.82
N LYS A 149 35.81 -9.07 -5.10
CA LYS A 149 34.44 -8.76 -5.53
C LYS A 149 33.47 -9.83 -5.05
N VAL A 150 33.79 -11.10 -5.28
CA VAL A 150 32.97 -12.24 -4.84
C VAL A 150 32.88 -12.30 -3.31
N GLU A 151 33.98 -12.08 -2.58
CA GLU A 151 33.99 -12.07 -1.12
C GLU A 151 33.08 -10.96 -0.54
N MET A 152 33.21 -9.72 -1.03
CA MET A 152 32.37 -8.60 -0.58
C MET A 152 30.88 -8.78 -0.94
N GLU A 153 30.60 -9.44 -2.07
CA GLU A 153 29.22 -9.74 -2.48
C GLU A 153 28.60 -10.84 -1.60
N THR A 154 29.38 -11.85 -1.19
CA THR A 154 28.94 -12.87 -0.23
C THR A 154 28.63 -12.27 1.15
N GLU A 155 29.47 -11.36 1.67
CA GLU A 155 29.20 -10.69 2.95
C GLU A 155 27.95 -9.80 2.91
N LEU A 156 27.68 -9.14 1.77
CA LEU A 156 26.48 -8.33 1.59
C LEU A 156 25.21 -9.20 1.64
N ILE A 157 25.23 -10.36 0.95
CA ILE A 157 24.11 -11.30 0.93
C ILE A 157 23.85 -11.91 2.31
N GLU A 158 24.90 -12.27 3.07
CA GLU A 158 24.76 -12.77 4.44
C GLU A 158 24.18 -11.72 5.40
N ALA A 159 24.60 -10.45 5.27
CA ALA A 159 24.05 -9.35 6.05
C ALA A 159 22.56 -9.08 5.73
N GLN A 160 22.15 -9.25 4.47
CA GLN A 160 20.75 -9.08 4.06
C GLN A 160 19.85 -10.24 4.51
N THR A 161 20.35 -11.49 4.45
CA THR A 161 19.57 -12.67 4.84
C THR A 161 19.41 -12.82 6.35
N SER A 162 20.40 -12.41 7.16
CA SER A 162 20.27 -12.41 8.63
C SER A 162 19.29 -11.36 9.19
N SER A 163 19.04 -10.28 8.44
CA SER A 163 18.09 -9.23 8.81
C SER A 163 16.62 -9.57 8.45
N GLY A 164 16.39 -10.66 7.69
CA GLY A 164 15.07 -11.07 7.18
C GLY A 164 14.30 -12.09 8.03
N CYS A 165 14.80 -12.47 9.21
CA CYS A 165 14.11 -13.41 10.09
C CYS A 165 13.07 -12.71 10.97
N GLY A 166 11.88 -12.52 10.40
CA GLY A 166 10.69 -12.12 11.14
C GLY A 166 9.47 -12.14 10.25
N ASN A 167 8.98 -13.34 9.90
CA ASN A 167 7.56 -13.71 9.71
C ASN A 167 7.44 -14.94 8.80
N SER A 168 7.70 -16.12 9.35
CA SER A 168 7.16 -17.37 8.80
C SER A 168 7.10 -18.46 9.87
N GLU A 169 6.33 -18.24 10.94
CA GLU A 169 5.89 -19.36 11.77
C GLU A 169 4.59 -19.01 12.52
N THR A 170 3.46 -19.19 11.85
CA THR A 170 2.20 -19.56 12.52
C THR A 170 1.53 -20.63 11.67
N LEU A 171 2.07 -21.84 11.80
CA LEU A 171 1.38 -23.07 11.47
C LEU A 171 1.34 -23.94 12.74
N ARG A 172 0.44 -23.61 13.67
CA ARG A 172 -0.36 -24.59 14.42
C ARG A 172 -1.44 -23.92 15.25
#